data_AF-A0A3L6DMR2-F1
#
_entry.id   AF-A0A3L6DMR2-F1
#
_cell.length_a   1.000
_cell.length_b   1.000
_cell.length_c   1.000
_cell.angle_alpha   90.00
_cell.angle_beta   90.00
_cell.angle_gamma   90.00
#
_symmetry.space_group_name_H-M   'P 1'
#
loop_
_entity.id
_entity.type
_entity.pdbx_description
1 polymer ?
#
loop_
_entity_poly.entity_id
_entity_poly.type
_entity_poly.pdbx_seq_one_letter_code
_entity_poly.pdbx_strand_id
1 'polypeptide(L)'
;MSRSLSMRGSMRARRDLPPPEKTIERLESMVDGGNFYEAQQMYKSTSARYIAAQKYSEALDILQSGALVQLKHGQVTCGGELAVLFVDTLITGELPYSEQIFDRIRKMYEAFPRVTVPHFLGDDYDDEGHQLSEAISAAKVRAESCSSFMKAAIR
;
A
#
# COMPACT_ATOMS: atom_id res chain seq x y z
N MET A 1 9.62 -54.89 3.99
CA MET A 1 10.66 -53.92 3.58
C MET A 1 9.96 -52.69 2.99
N SER A 2 9.70 -51.70 3.83
CA SER A 2 8.89 -50.52 3.49
C SER A 2 9.71 -49.53 2.66
N ARG A 3 9.19 -49.16 1.49
CA ARG A 3 9.78 -48.12 0.62
C ARG A 3 9.41 -46.75 1.19
N SER A 4 10.39 -46.06 1.74
CA SER A 4 10.29 -44.64 2.08
C SER A 4 10.18 -43.81 0.80
N LEU A 5 9.00 -43.23 0.57
CA LEU A 5 8.78 -42.20 -0.44
C LEU A 5 9.35 -40.89 0.09
N SER A 6 10.55 -40.57 -0.38
CA SER A 6 11.15 -39.23 -0.24
C SER A 6 10.21 -38.19 -0.86
N MET A 7 9.57 -37.40 0.00
CA MET A 7 8.88 -36.19 -0.41
C MET A 7 9.91 -35.18 -0.90
N ARG A 8 10.09 -35.15 -2.22
CA ARG A 8 10.72 -34.02 -2.92
C ARG A 8 9.76 -32.84 -2.86
N GLY A 9 9.76 -32.15 -1.73
CA GLY A 9 9.42 -30.73 -1.70
C GLY A 9 10.46 -30.02 -2.55
N SER A 10 10.08 -29.64 -3.77
CA SER A 10 10.88 -28.76 -4.62
C SER A 10 11.00 -27.43 -3.91
N MET A 11 12.04 -27.32 -3.06
CA MET A 11 12.59 -26.06 -2.59
C MET A 11 13.13 -25.39 -3.85
N ARG A 12 12.23 -24.75 -4.61
CA ARG A 12 12.60 -23.80 -5.67
C ARG A 12 13.61 -22.89 -5.00
N ALA A 13 14.88 -23.08 -5.38
CA ALA A 13 16.01 -22.36 -4.84
C ALA A 13 15.56 -20.91 -4.61
N ARG A 14 15.73 -20.41 -3.39
CA ARG A 14 15.55 -19.01 -3.03
C ARG A 14 16.29 -18.21 -4.11
N ARG A 15 15.58 -17.83 -5.17
CA ARG A 15 16.20 -17.08 -6.27
C ARG A 15 16.66 -15.81 -5.61
N ASP A 16 17.94 -15.48 -5.74
CA ASP A 16 18.46 -14.21 -5.26
C ASP A 16 17.68 -13.10 -5.95
N LEU A 17 16.64 -12.64 -5.25
CA LEU A 17 15.87 -11.48 -5.67
C LEU A 17 16.82 -10.30 -5.51
N PRO A 18 16.93 -9.45 -6.54
CA PRO A 18 17.79 -8.28 -6.48
C PRO A 18 17.34 -7.38 -5.33
N PRO A 19 18.19 -6.44 -4.90
CA PRO A 19 17.76 -5.36 -4.01
C PRO A 19 16.57 -4.58 -4.60
N PRO A 20 15.59 -4.16 -3.77
CA PRO A 20 14.33 -3.60 -4.25
C PRO A 20 14.46 -2.19 -4.82
N GLU A 21 15.56 -1.46 -4.57
CA GLU A 21 15.69 -0.01 -4.82
C GLU A 21 15.46 0.34 -6.29
N LYS A 22 16.14 -0.34 -7.22
CA LYS A 22 15.94 -0.11 -8.67
C LYS A 22 14.51 -0.42 -9.12
N THR A 23 13.87 -1.38 -8.47
CA THR A 23 12.48 -1.73 -8.79
C THR A 23 11.55 -0.64 -8.27
N ILE A 24 11.80 -0.16 -7.05
CA ILE A 24 11.07 0.96 -6.44
C ILE A 24 11.19 2.21 -7.31
N GLU A 25 12.39 2.65 -7.67
CA GLU A 25 12.62 3.82 -8.53
C GLU A 25 11.82 3.75 -9.85
N ARG A 26 11.81 2.58 -10.48
CA ARG A 26 11.05 2.34 -11.71
C ARG A 26 9.54 2.45 -11.47
N LEU A 27 9.04 1.90 -10.36
CA LEU A 27 7.62 1.94 -10.04
C LEU A 27 7.17 3.33 -9.62
N GLU A 28 7.99 4.08 -8.88
CA GLU A 28 7.76 5.50 -8.57
C GLU A 28 7.68 6.32 -9.87
N SER A 29 8.59 6.09 -10.81
CA SER A 29 8.56 6.75 -12.13
C SER A 29 7.27 6.44 -12.91
N MET A 30 6.70 5.23 -12.77
CA MET A 30 5.42 4.89 -13.40
C MET A 30 4.26 5.68 -12.80
N VAL A 31 4.26 5.85 -11.47
CA VAL A 31 3.26 6.65 -10.74
C VAL A 31 3.39 8.12 -11.12
N ASP A 32 4.61 8.66 -11.14
CA ASP A 32 4.87 10.04 -11.56
C ASP A 32 4.48 10.28 -13.04
N GLY A 33 4.53 9.24 -13.87
CA GLY A 33 4.01 9.25 -15.24
C GLY A 33 2.49 9.06 -15.37
N GLY A 34 1.74 9.00 -14.26
CA GLY A 34 0.27 8.88 -14.25
C GLY A 34 -0.27 7.45 -14.39
N ASN A 35 0.58 6.42 -14.43
CA ASN A 35 0.17 5.01 -14.58
C ASN A 35 -0.17 4.40 -13.22
N PHE A 36 -1.12 5.01 -12.51
CA PHE A 36 -1.37 4.74 -11.10
C PHE A 36 -1.80 3.29 -10.85
N TYR A 37 -2.77 2.80 -11.60
CA TYR A 37 -3.32 1.45 -11.39
C TYR A 37 -2.32 0.37 -11.83
N GLU A 38 -1.66 0.55 -12.97
CA GLU A 38 -0.64 -0.37 -13.47
C GLU A 38 0.54 -0.46 -12.50
N ALA A 39 1.01 0.70 -11.99
CA ALA A 39 2.05 0.73 -10.99
C ALA A 39 1.61 0.01 -9.71
N GLN A 40 0.37 0.21 -9.25
CA GLN A 40 -0.19 -0.48 -8.09
C GLN A 40 -0.16 -2.01 -8.25
N GLN A 41 -0.61 -2.53 -9.39
CA GLN A 41 -0.57 -3.98 -9.66
C GLN A 41 0.87 -4.52 -9.68
N MET A 42 1.80 -3.73 -10.21
CA MET A 42 3.21 -4.10 -10.21
C MET A 42 3.82 -4.05 -8.81
N TYR A 43 3.45 -3.10 -7.94
CA TYR A 43 3.82 -3.10 -6.52
C TYR A 43 3.34 -4.39 -5.83
N LYS A 44 2.05 -4.75 -5.98
CA LYS A 44 1.44 -5.97 -5.40
C LYS A 44 2.14 -7.24 -5.87
N SER A 45 2.36 -7.37 -7.18
CA SER A 45 3.04 -8.53 -7.77
C SER A 45 4.50 -8.63 -7.33
N THR A 46 5.20 -7.50 -7.27
CA THR A 46 6.60 -7.46 -6.85
C THR A 46 6.74 -7.84 -5.38
N SER A 47 6.00 -7.19 -4.47
CA SER A 47 6.07 -7.50 -3.04
C SER A 47 5.70 -8.96 -2.74
N ALA A 48 4.68 -9.51 -3.40
CA ALA A 48 4.30 -10.92 -3.27
C ALA A 48 5.47 -11.89 -3.57
N ARG A 49 6.35 -11.55 -4.52
CA ARG A 49 7.55 -12.36 -4.82
C ARG A 49 8.56 -12.34 -3.67
N TYR A 50 8.76 -11.19 -3.02
CA TYR A 50 9.65 -11.07 -1.86
C TYR A 50 9.06 -11.77 -0.64
N ILE A 51 7.75 -11.63 -0.40
CA ILE A 51 7.02 -12.35 0.67
C ILE A 51 7.16 -13.86 0.48
N ALA A 52 6.95 -14.37 -0.73
CA ALA A 52 7.11 -15.80 -1.04
C ALA A 52 8.56 -16.30 -0.83
N ALA A 53 9.54 -15.40 -0.91
CA ALA A 53 10.94 -15.68 -0.60
C ALA A 53 11.31 -15.42 0.88
N GLN A 54 10.32 -15.10 1.73
CA GLN A 54 10.49 -14.70 3.14
C GLN A 54 11.40 -13.48 3.35
N LYS A 55 11.53 -12.63 2.31
CA LYS A 55 12.24 -11.35 2.34
C LYS A 55 11.28 -10.23 2.76
N TYR A 56 10.82 -10.29 4.00
CA TYR A 56 9.74 -9.40 4.49
C TYR A 56 10.18 -7.93 4.55
N SER A 57 11.43 -7.65 4.94
CA SER A 57 11.93 -6.27 5.02
C SER A 57 11.84 -5.58 3.66
N GLU A 58 12.35 -6.22 2.62
CA GLU A 58 12.33 -5.69 1.25
C GLU A 58 10.91 -5.59 0.70
N ALA A 59 10.03 -6.54 1.04
CA ALA A 59 8.61 -6.45 0.68
C ALA A 59 7.92 -5.24 1.31
N LEU A 60 8.22 -4.95 2.59
CA LEU A 60 7.69 -3.79 3.29
C LEU A 60 8.20 -2.48 2.68
N ASP A 61 9.46 -2.42 2.25
CA ASP A 61 10.04 -1.24 1.60
C ASP A 61 9.34 -0.93 0.28
N ILE A 62 9.09 -1.97 -0.53
CA ILE A 62 8.30 -1.87 -1.77
C ILE A 62 6.88 -1.37 -1.48
N LEU A 63 6.20 -1.96 -0.49
CA LEU A 63 4.81 -1.62 -0.16
C LEU A 63 4.67 -0.21 0.40
N GLN A 64 5.57 0.20 1.31
CA GLN A 64 5.57 1.55 1.86
C GLN A 64 5.86 2.59 0.78
N SER A 65 6.85 2.37 -0.10
CA SER A 65 7.11 3.29 -1.22
C SER A 65 5.85 3.47 -2.07
N GLY A 66 5.24 2.37 -2.50
CA GLY A 66 4.02 2.38 -3.31
C GLY A 66 2.85 3.09 -2.61
N ALA A 67 2.62 2.81 -1.32
CA ALA A 67 1.58 3.49 -0.55
C ALA A 67 1.82 5.02 -0.50
N LEU A 68 3.03 5.45 -0.14
CA LEU A 68 3.35 6.87 0.01
C LEU A 68 3.26 7.63 -1.31
N VAL A 69 3.81 7.09 -2.41
CA VAL A 69 3.81 7.79 -3.70
C VAL A 69 2.39 7.89 -4.26
N GLN A 70 1.57 6.83 -4.14
CA GLN A 70 0.17 6.87 -4.58
C GLN A 70 -0.66 7.87 -3.77
N LEU A 71 -0.50 7.87 -2.44
CA LEU A 71 -1.20 8.81 -1.56
C LEU A 71 -0.79 10.27 -1.85
N LYS A 72 0.49 10.52 -2.13
CA LYS A 72 1.00 11.85 -2.54
C LYS A 72 0.34 12.36 -3.82
N HIS A 73 0.02 11.47 -4.76
CA HIS A 73 -0.70 11.78 -6.00
C HIS A 73 -2.24 11.76 -5.85
N GLY A 74 -2.75 11.69 -4.62
CA GLY A 74 -4.19 11.67 -4.35
C GLY A 74 -4.88 10.34 -4.69
N GLN A 75 -4.13 9.30 -5.03
CA GLN A 75 -4.66 7.98 -5.39
C GLN A 75 -4.95 7.16 -4.13
N VAL A 76 -5.97 7.57 -3.38
CA VAL A 76 -6.22 7.05 -2.02
C VAL A 76 -6.65 5.59 -1.99
N THR A 77 -7.39 5.14 -3.00
CA THR A 77 -7.74 3.72 -3.13
C THR A 77 -6.49 2.88 -3.40
N CYS A 78 -5.67 3.30 -4.38
CA CYS A 78 -4.46 2.57 -4.75
C CYS A 78 -3.44 2.52 -3.61
N GLY A 79 -3.16 3.67 -3.00
CA GLY A 79 -2.22 3.78 -1.90
C GLY A 79 -2.70 3.08 -0.62
N GLY A 80 -4.00 3.18 -0.32
CA GLY A 80 -4.59 2.52 0.83
C GLY A 80 -4.56 0.99 0.76
N GLU A 81 -4.83 0.40 -0.41
CA GLU A 81 -4.67 -1.05 -0.61
C GLU A 81 -3.24 -1.51 -0.35
N LEU A 82 -2.23 -0.75 -0.80
CA LEU A 82 -0.83 -1.07 -0.56
C LEU A 82 -0.46 -0.94 0.92
N ALA A 83 -1.03 0.06 1.62
CA ALA A 83 -0.86 0.23 3.06
C ALA A 83 -1.50 -0.91 3.88
N VAL A 84 -2.67 -1.42 3.47
CA VAL A 84 -3.27 -2.62 4.07
C VAL A 84 -2.37 -3.84 3.85
N LEU A 85 -1.87 -4.02 2.63
CA LEU A 85 -0.99 -5.14 2.30
C LEU A 85 0.34 -5.08 3.06
N PHE A 86 0.84 -3.88 3.38
CA PHE A 86 1.97 -3.68 4.27
C PHE A 86 1.71 -4.28 5.66
N VAL A 87 0.54 -3.99 6.24
CA VAL A 87 0.16 -4.54 7.56
C VAL A 87 -0.03 -6.06 7.51
N ASP A 88 -0.70 -6.57 6.47
CA ASP A 88 -0.84 -8.02 6.28
C ASP A 88 0.52 -8.71 6.16
N THR A 89 1.52 -8.03 5.58
CA THR A 89 2.90 -8.52 5.49
C THR A 89 3.59 -8.55 6.85
N LEU A 90 3.36 -7.57 7.73
CA LEU A 90 3.86 -7.59 9.12
C LEU A 90 3.33 -8.82 9.87
N ILE A 91 2.02 -9.07 9.75
CA ILE A 91 1.35 -10.22 10.38
C ILE A 91 1.89 -11.53 9.81
N THR A 92 1.98 -11.63 8.48
CA THR A 92 2.48 -12.83 7.78
C THR A 92 3.93 -13.15 8.13
N GLY A 93 4.76 -12.12 8.34
CA GLY A 93 6.15 -12.27 8.73
C GLY A 93 6.37 -12.44 10.24
N GLU A 94 5.31 -12.44 11.04
CA GLU A 94 5.35 -12.45 12.52
C GLU A 94 6.32 -11.40 13.08
N LEU A 95 6.37 -10.22 12.45
CA LEU A 95 7.34 -9.19 12.80
C LEU A 95 6.92 -8.51 14.11
N PRO A 96 7.79 -8.49 15.14
CA PRO A 96 7.46 -7.89 16.42
C PRO A 96 7.33 -6.37 16.28
N TYR A 97 6.57 -5.79 17.21
CA TYR A 97 6.52 -4.34 17.34
C TYR A 97 7.93 -3.75 17.48
N SER A 98 8.17 -2.65 16.77
CA SER A 98 9.33 -1.79 16.93
C SER A 98 8.94 -0.35 16.63
N GLU A 99 9.68 0.60 17.22
CA GLU A 99 9.52 2.03 16.90
C GLU A 99 9.64 2.30 15.40
N GLN A 100 10.53 1.59 14.71
CA GLN A 100 10.71 1.72 13.26
C GLN A 100 9.45 1.32 12.49
N ILE A 101 8.80 0.20 12.85
CA ILE A 101 7.54 -0.23 12.23
C ILE A 101 6.43 0.78 12.52
N PHE A 102 6.36 1.28 13.76
CA PHE A 102 5.39 2.27 14.16
C PHE A 102 5.55 3.59 13.39
N ASP A 103 6.78 4.08 13.21
CA ASP A 103 7.07 5.27 12.42
C ASP A 103 6.69 5.09 10.94
N ARG A 104 6.87 3.89 10.38
CA ARG A 104 6.43 3.57 9.02
C ARG A 104 4.90 3.64 8.89
N ILE A 105 4.17 3.07 9.85
CA ILE A 105 2.70 3.14 9.91
C ILE A 105 2.23 4.59 10.08
N ARG A 106 2.84 5.35 10.99
CA ARG A 106 2.57 6.78 11.21
C ARG A 106 2.79 7.58 9.93
N LYS A 107 3.92 7.37 9.25
CA LYS A 107 4.24 8.08 8.01
C LYS A 107 3.22 7.80 6.90
N MET A 108 2.74 6.56 6.77
CA MET A 108 1.67 6.24 5.83
C MET A 108 0.34 6.89 6.23
N TYR A 109 -0.02 6.85 7.53
CA TYR A 109 -1.20 7.53 8.04
C TYR A 109 -1.20 9.03 7.75
N GLU A 110 -0.07 9.70 7.96
CA GLU A 110 0.09 11.13 7.69
C GLU A 110 0.01 11.49 6.20
N ALA A 111 0.34 10.54 5.32
CA ALA A 111 0.24 10.73 3.88
C ALA A 111 -1.20 10.65 3.35
N PHE A 112 -2.16 10.12 4.13
CA PHE A 112 -3.57 10.14 3.70
C PHE A 112 -4.06 11.60 3.59
N PRO A 113 -4.67 12.00 2.45
CA PRO A 113 -5.11 13.36 2.26
C PRO A 113 -6.15 13.77 3.32
N ARG A 114 -5.85 14.85 4.03
CA ARG A 114 -6.77 15.44 5.02
C ARG A 114 -7.81 16.29 4.30
N VAL A 115 -9.06 16.24 4.77
CA VAL A 115 -10.14 17.05 4.23
C VAL A 115 -9.90 18.51 4.61
N THR A 116 -9.71 19.38 3.61
CA THR A 116 -10.10 20.78 3.76
C THR A 116 -11.58 20.84 3.42
N VAL A 117 -12.43 21.05 4.43
CA VAL A 117 -13.85 21.33 4.18
C VAL A 117 -13.87 22.71 3.52
N PRO A 118 -14.30 22.83 2.25
CA PRO A 118 -14.23 24.13 1.61
C PRO A 118 -15.18 25.09 2.35
N HIS A 119 -14.68 26.28 2.68
CA HIS A 119 -15.50 27.34 3.25
C HIS A 119 -16.37 27.93 2.13
N PHE A 120 -17.52 27.30 1.86
CA PHE A 120 -18.47 27.75 0.84
C PHE A 120 -19.44 28.79 1.42
N LEU A 121 -19.19 30.07 1.14
CA LEU A 121 -20.16 31.17 1.26
C LEU A 121 -20.15 31.94 -0.07
N GLY A 122 -21.06 31.60 -1.01
CA GLY A 122 -21.18 32.38 -2.25
C GLY A 122 -22.17 31.87 -3.31
N ASP A 123 -23.47 32.14 -3.10
CA ASP A 123 -24.56 32.47 -4.05
C ASP A 123 -24.78 31.77 -5.43
N ASP A 124 -24.14 30.64 -5.83
CA ASP A 124 -24.43 29.98 -7.13
C ASP A 124 -24.81 28.48 -7.02
N TYR A 125 -26.10 28.21 -6.80
CA TYR A 125 -26.67 26.93 -6.34
C TYR A 125 -26.52 25.67 -7.22
N ASP A 126 -26.28 25.77 -8.54
CA ASP A 126 -26.37 24.59 -9.44
C ASP A 126 -25.02 23.87 -9.69
N ASP A 127 -23.87 24.59 -9.67
CA ASP A 127 -22.52 24.00 -9.81
C ASP A 127 -21.96 23.55 -8.43
N GLU A 128 -22.42 24.20 -7.36
CA GLU A 128 -22.05 23.90 -5.97
C GLU A 128 -22.50 22.50 -5.51
N GLY A 129 -23.69 22.07 -5.92
CA GLY A 129 -24.24 20.77 -5.52
C GLY A 129 -23.44 19.58 -6.05
N HIS A 130 -22.95 19.67 -7.30
CA HIS A 130 -22.11 18.64 -7.89
C HIS A 130 -20.74 18.60 -7.21
N GLN A 131 -20.09 19.75 -7.04
CA GLN A 131 -18.79 19.85 -6.37
C GLN A 131 -18.84 19.39 -4.90
N LEU A 132 -19.92 19.71 -4.19
CA LEU A 132 -20.15 19.24 -2.82
C LEU A 132 -20.35 17.72 -2.77
N SER A 133 -21.15 17.17 -3.69
CA SER A 133 -21.38 15.72 -3.79
C SER A 133 -20.09 14.95 -4.10
N GLU A 134 -19.27 15.46 -5.03
CA GLU A 134 -17.95 14.90 -5.33
C GLU A 134 -17.00 15.00 -4.15
N ALA A 135 -16.96 16.16 -3.47
CA ALA A 135 -16.12 16.36 -2.29
C ALA A 135 -16.50 15.41 -1.13
N ILE A 136 -17.81 15.21 -0.90
CA ILE A 136 -18.34 14.26 0.10
C ILE A 136 -17.98 12.83 -0.29
N SER A 137 -18.19 12.46 -1.56
CA SER A 137 -17.87 11.11 -2.06
C SER A 137 -16.39 10.80 -1.93
N ALA A 138 -15.53 11.75 -2.32
CA ALA A 138 -14.09 11.64 -2.15
C ALA A 138 -13.71 11.56 -0.66
N ALA A 139 -14.32 12.38 0.20
CA ALA A 139 -14.09 12.32 1.66
C ALA A 139 -14.46 10.96 2.25
N LYS A 140 -15.57 10.37 1.78
CA LYS A 140 -16.00 9.03 2.19
C LYS A 140 -14.99 7.96 1.79
N VAL A 141 -14.56 7.91 0.53
CA VAL A 141 -13.55 6.94 0.06
C VAL A 141 -12.26 7.04 0.88
N ARG A 142 -11.81 8.27 1.18
CA ARG A 142 -10.63 8.49 2.03
C ARG A 142 -10.82 7.93 3.44
N ALA A 143 -11.95 8.25 4.07
CA ALA A 143 -12.25 7.80 5.42
C ALA A 143 -12.32 6.27 5.50
N GLU A 144 -12.96 5.62 4.52
CA GLU A 144 -13.07 4.15 4.44
C GLU A 144 -11.71 3.49 4.22
N SER A 145 -10.90 4.03 3.31
CA SER A 145 -9.55 3.52 3.02
C SER A 145 -8.63 3.64 4.24
N CYS A 146 -8.58 4.83 4.87
CA CYS A 146 -7.81 5.04 6.10
C CYS A 146 -8.32 4.19 7.26
N SER A 147 -9.64 4.05 7.41
CA SER A 147 -10.24 3.21 8.46
C SER A 147 -9.84 1.75 8.30
N SER A 148 -9.86 1.24 7.07
CA SER A 148 -9.47 -0.14 6.77
C SER A 148 -8.00 -0.39 7.08
N PHE A 149 -7.12 0.54 6.69
CA PHE A 149 -5.70 0.51 7.04
C PHE A 149 -5.48 0.49 8.57
N MET A 150 -6.10 1.42 9.30
CA MET A 150 -5.93 1.49 10.76
C MET A 150 -6.52 0.27 11.48
N LYS A 151 -7.65 -0.27 11.00
CA LYS A 151 -8.24 -1.50 11.55
C LYS A 151 -7.32 -2.71 11.36
N ALA A 152 -6.61 -2.79 10.24
CA ALA A 152 -5.61 -3.83 10.03
C ALA A 152 -4.46 -3.66 11.03
N ALA A 153 -3.99 -2.41 11.26
CA ALA A 153 -2.82 -2.11 12.08
C ALA A 153 -2.99 -2.33 13.59
N ILE A 154 -4.23 -2.40 14.09
CA ILE A 154 -4.55 -2.50 15.53
C ILE A 154 -4.90 -3.96 15.94
N ARG A 155 -4.84 -4.92 15.00
CA ARG A 155 -5.06 -6.35 15.31
C ARG A 155 -3.90 -6.95 16.09
#